data_AF-A0A017SZJ0-F1
#
_entry.id   AF-A0A017SZJ0-F1
#
_cell.length_a   1.000
_cell.length_b   1.000
_cell.length_c   1.000
_cell.angle_alpha   90.00
_cell.angle_beta   90.00
_cell.angle_gamma   90.00
#
_symmetry.space_group_name_H-M   'P 1'
#
loop_
_entity.id
_entity.type
_entity.pdbx_description
1 polymer ?
#
loop_
_entity_poly.entity_id
_entity_poly.type
_entity_poly.pdbx_seq_one_letter_code
_entity_poly.pdbx_strand_id
1 'polypeptide(L)'
;MVATPPPSASHPRISSKPLSAAAALLTALSCAAASWAAPPPASPSPGTTLPAASPPSPAASPPPRQPSAPSGPPAPPASPASPASPASPAPAAPSASPAPPARRPTALLPTALIEQGTRRIPAPSERGLAELAVTLDTLLADAAQDLGITIDLTGRASAASAPLAEEDLAAHARAIGRLLIVPSVTDRGSDIEVRLALADPASRTLRLRVERTSQEDAPIRAAVMLRDLAADLGSTPATGRPDQGAPTDIGTSPGGATATPARSAGRSALVANATLFGGLVGYSIQRSSGSDDPRLLYPLLAIGAGVGLGGSLIAAEEWDVGQGDAWFLAGGAWWPAAAGHLIYEGRFAPRAGEDDSERWTFGLVSGTTGIILATLGLTLRPMSDGGAILSHSGGGLGLFLGGFTEIAITGDIDATPFTGAGYGAALGWLAAAAAATQVRVAPSRILAVDLGAVLGGLGGAALASPLVFDAPTPGEQRAWVAATAGGLVLGAGLAWFLTRAPSGRTSAADITDPPSWWRPALPMIGLVGESVIGRRRAPAFGLNWSGAL
;
A
#
# COMPACT_ATOMS: atom_id res chain seq x y z
N MET A 1 -14.32 41.14 -72.86
CA MET A 1 -13.20 40.22 -72.55
C MET A 1 -12.75 40.48 -71.13
N VAL A 2 -13.22 39.68 -70.19
CA VAL A 2 -12.83 39.71 -68.76
C VAL A 2 -12.28 38.32 -68.47
N ALA A 3 -11.01 38.26 -68.06
CA ALA A 3 -10.29 37.02 -67.82
C ALA A 3 -10.68 36.43 -66.46
N THR A 4 -11.20 35.21 -66.47
CA THR A 4 -11.45 34.38 -65.29
C THR A 4 -10.14 33.80 -64.74
N PRO A 5 -9.90 33.81 -63.41
CA PRO A 5 -8.73 33.18 -62.81
C PRO A 5 -8.88 31.65 -62.76
N PRO A 6 -7.76 30.89 -62.74
CA PRO A 6 -7.78 29.43 -62.73
C PRO A 6 -8.14 28.86 -61.34
N PRO A 7 -8.70 27.62 -61.28
CA PRO A 7 -9.09 26.98 -60.04
C PRO A 7 -7.88 26.59 -59.19
N SER A 8 -7.94 26.92 -57.90
CA SER A 8 -6.94 26.53 -56.90
C SER A 8 -6.95 25.02 -56.68
N ALA A 9 -5.81 24.36 -56.90
CA ALA A 9 -5.61 22.96 -56.56
C ALA A 9 -5.68 22.76 -55.04
N SER A 10 -6.71 22.03 -54.58
CA SER A 10 -6.83 21.57 -53.20
C SER A 10 -5.88 20.41 -52.94
N HIS A 11 -4.86 20.61 -52.13
CA HIS A 11 -4.02 19.52 -51.62
C HIS A 11 -4.82 18.61 -50.68
N PRO A 12 -4.69 17.28 -50.77
CA PRO A 12 -5.30 16.36 -49.81
C PRO A 12 -4.62 16.51 -48.45
N ARG A 13 -5.38 16.95 -47.43
CA ARG A 13 -4.96 16.87 -46.03
C ARG A 13 -4.89 15.40 -45.63
N ILE A 14 -3.68 14.90 -45.43
CA ILE A 14 -3.43 13.62 -44.78
C ILE A 14 -3.85 13.78 -43.31
N SER A 15 -4.99 13.19 -42.95
CA SER A 15 -5.46 13.07 -41.57
C SER A 15 -4.52 12.14 -40.80
N SER A 16 -3.67 12.71 -39.95
CA SER A 16 -2.95 11.95 -38.92
C SER A 16 -3.96 11.50 -37.85
N LYS A 17 -4.22 10.19 -37.82
CA LYS A 17 -5.14 9.54 -36.87
C LYS A 17 -4.76 9.80 -35.40
N PRO A 18 -5.73 9.81 -34.47
CA PRO A 18 -5.54 10.04 -33.03
C PRO A 18 -4.99 8.79 -32.31
N LEU A 19 -3.89 8.21 -32.80
CA LEU A 19 -3.22 7.07 -32.16
C LEU A 19 -2.47 7.45 -30.87
N SER A 20 -2.18 8.74 -30.67
CA SER A 20 -1.41 9.25 -29.53
C SER A 20 -2.22 9.22 -28.21
N ALA A 21 -3.49 9.60 -28.24
CA ALA A 21 -4.30 9.72 -27.02
C ALA A 21 -4.74 8.35 -26.47
N ALA A 22 -5.08 7.40 -27.34
CA ALA A 22 -5.36 6.02 -26.93
C ALA A 22 -4.11 5.31 -26.40
N ALA A 23 -2.94 5.57 -27.00
CA ALA A 23 -1.66 5.07 -26.49
C ALA A 23 -1.28 5.73 -25.16
N ALA A 24 -1.56 7.03 -24.95
CA ALA A 24 -1.34 7.70 -23.68
C ALA A 24 -2.29 7.19 -22.58
N LEU A 25 -3.56 6.94 -22.90
CA LEU A 25 -4.52 6.35 -21.96
C LEU A 25 -4.17 4.89 -21.62
N LEU A 26 -3.77 4.08 -22.61
CA LEU A 26 -3.25 2.72 -22.41
C LEU A 26 -1.93 2.72 -21.64
N THR A 27 -1.07 3.72 -21.84
CA THR A 27 0.19 3.87 -21.08
C THR A 27 -0.10 4.35 -19.66
N ALA A 28 -1.07 5.23 -19.43
CA ALA A 28 -1.48 5.66 -18.09
C ALA A 28 -2.19 4.52 -17.33
N LEU A 29 -3.08 3.77 -17.98
CA LEU A 29 -3.69 2.55 -17.43
C LEU A 29 -2.67 1.44 -17.21
N SER A 30 -1.70 1.28 -18.11
CA SER A 30 -0.61 0.32 -17.97
C SER A 30 0.41 0.75 -16.92
N CYS A 31 0.66 2.06 -16.72
CA CYS A 31 1.48 2.58 -15.62
C CYS A 31 0.76 2.48 -14.27
N ALA A 32 -0.56 2.65 -14.23
CA ALA A 32 -1.38 2.40 -13.05
C ALA A 32 -1.49 0.91 -12.72
N ALA A 33 -1.60 0.04 -13.73
CA ALA A 33 -1.57 -1.41 -13.57
C ALA A 33 -0.16 -1.96 -13.29
N ALA A 34 0.89 -1.32 -13.79
CA ALA A 34 2.29 -1.66 -13.53
C ALA A 34 2.77 -1.13 -12.18
N SER A 35 2.29 0.03 -11.71
CA SER A 35 2.50 0.46 -10.32
C SER A 35 1.79 -0.46 -9.32
N TRP A 36 0.72 -1.13 -9.76
CA TRP A 36 0.07 -2.24 -9.05
C TRP A 36 0.87 -3.56 -9.04
N ALA A 37 1.85 -3.75 -9.94
CA ALA A 37 2.52 -5.03 -10.16
C ALA A 37 4.06 -5.00 -10.13
N ALA A 38 4.71 -3.84 -9.99
CA ALA A 38 6.17 -3.72 -10.15
C ALA A 38 6.96 -4.04 -8.86
N PRO A 39 7.88 -5.03 -8.88
CA PRO A 39 8.90 -5.19 -7.84
C PRO A 39 9.97 -4.08 -7.93
N PRO A 40 10.73 -3.82 -6.85
CA PRO A 40 11.78 -2.80 -6.83
C PRO A 40 12.93 -3.14 -7.81
N PRO A 41 13.61 -2.14 -8.40
CA PRO A 41 14.76 -2.38 -9.26
C PRO A 41 15.91 -3.03 -8.48
N ALA A 42 16.43 -4.15 -9.01
CA ALA A 42 17.60 -4.81 -8.48
C ALA A 42 18.82 -3.88 -8.56
N SER A 43 19.58 -3.80 -7.46
CA SER A 43 20.82 -3.05 -7.36
C SER A 43 21.82 -3.47 -8.45
N PRO A 44 22.50 -2.53 -9.14
CA PRO A 44 23.52 -2.89 -10.12
C PRO A 44 24.68 -3.63 -9.42
N SER A 45 25.04 -4.81 -9.96
CA SER A 45 26.23 -5.55 -9.53
C SER A 45 27.50 -4.78 -9.92
N PRO A 46 28.48 -4.64 -9.03
CA PRO A 46 29.75 -4.02 -9.35
C PRO A 46 30.62 -5.02 -10.13
N GLY A 47 30.95 -4.70 -11.38
CA GLY A 47 31.95 -5.48 -12.12
C GLY A 47 31.59 -5.72 -13.58
N THR A 48 31.63 -4.68 -14.40
CA THR A 48 31.88 -4.85 -15.84
C THR A 48 32.74 -3.68 -16.30
N THR A 49 34.04 -3.92 -16.34
CA THR A 49 35.03 -3.05 -16.99
C THR A 49 34.78 -3.04 -18.49
N LEU A 50 34.33 -1.90 -19.02
CA LEU A 50 34.27 -1.63 -20.45
C LEU A 50 35.68 -1.25 -20.97
N PRO A 51 36.06 -1.66 -22.19
CA PRO A 51 37.33 -1.29 -22.80
C PRO A 51 37.35 0.19 -23.20
N ALA A 52 38.52 0.81 -23.04
CA ALA A 52 38.79 2.20 -23.34
C ALA A 52 38.53 2.54 -24.82
N ALA A 53 37.64 3.50 -25.06
CA ALA A 53 37.48 4.13 -26.36
C ALA A 53 38.52 5.26 -26.52
N SER A 54 39.19 5.29 -27.68
CA SER A 54 40.18 6.27 -28.07
C SER A 54 39.61 7.70 -28.18
N PRO A 55 40.41 8.74 -27.93
CA PRO A 55 39.95 10.13 -28.01
C PRO A 55 39.76 10.60 -29.46
N PRO A 56 38.71 11.36 -29.78
CA PRO A 56 38.62 12.07 -31.05
C PRO A 56 39.48 13.35 -31.05
N SER A 57 40.12 13.61 -32.19
CA SER A 57 40.89 14.81 -32.51
C SER A 57 40.09 16.13 -32.37
N PRO A 58 40.75 17.25 -32.02
CA PRO A 58 40.09 18.54 -31.83
C PRO A 58 39.73 19.19 -33.17
N ALA A 59 38.45 19.48 -33.37
CA ALA A 59 37.98 20.38 -34.42
C ALA A 59 38.12 21.83 -33.97
N ALA A 60 38.61 22.68 -34.88
CA ALA A 60 38.95 24.08 -34.66
C ALA A 60 37.73 24.95 -34.31
N SER A 61 37.86 25.74 -33.24
CA SER A 61 36.91 26.77 -32.84
C SER A 61 37.01 28.02 -33.74
N PRO A 62 35.90 28.65 -34.14
CA PRO A 62 35.91 30.00 -34.71
C PRO A 62 36.07 31.08 -33.61
N PRO A 63 36.56 32.29 -33.94
CA PRO A 63 36.90 33.31 -32.96
C PRO A 63 35.68 33.95 -32.30
N PRO A 64 35.78 34.35 -31.01
CA PRO A 64 34.70 35.02 -30.30
C PRO A 64 34.50 36.47 -30.78
N ARG A 65 33.22 36.85 -30.95
CA ARG A 65 32.81 38.26 -31.11
C ARG A 65 32.98 38.98 -29.76
N GLN A 66 33.70 40.10 -29.78
CA GLN A 66 33.80 41.05 -28.67
C GLN A 66 32.43 41.68 -28.36
N PRO A 67 31.92 41.60 -27.13
CA PRO A 67 30.86 42.46 -26.65
C PRO A 67 31.46 43.76 -26.08
N SER A 68 30.83 44.86 -26.46
CA SER A 68 31.06 46.23 -25.99
C SER A 68 30.92 46.33 -24.46
N ALA A 69 31.80 47.12 -23.85
CA ALA A 69 31.86 47.38 -22.41
C ALA A 69 30.57 47.99 -21.84
N PRO A 70 30.04 47.48 -20.71
CA PRO A 70 29.16 48.23 -19.84
C PRO A 70 29.93 48.95 -18.73
N SER A 71 29.49 50.17 -18.48
CA SER A 71 29.90 51.12 -17.44
C SER A 71 29.89 50.49 -16.04
N GLY A 72 30.92 50.80 -15.24
CA GLY A 72 31.13 50.20 -13.93
C GLY A 72 30.05 50.51 -12.89
N PRO A 73 29.79 49.59 -11.93
CA PRO A 73 28.91 49.85 -10.80
C PRO A 73 29.61 50.66 -9.69
N PRO A 74 28.88 51.51 -8.94
CA PRO A 74 29.42 52.26 -7.81
C PRO A 74 29.70 51.37 -6.58
N ALA A 75 30.66 51.81 -5.77
CA ALA A 75 31.16 51.11 -4.59
C ALA A 75 30.08 50.82 -3.53
N PRO A 76 30.13 49.66 -2.85
CA PRO A 76 29.21 49.33 -1.76
C PRO A 76 29.54 50.13 -0.48
N PRO A 77 28.52 50.54 0.30
CA PRO A 77 28.72 51.19 1.59
C PRO A 77 29.18 50.19 2.67
N ALA A 78 29.98 50.71 3.62
CA ALA A 78 30.57 49.98 4.72
C ALA A 78 29.54 49.32 5.66
N SER A 79 29.80 48.05 6.02
CA SER A 79 29.02 47.28 6.99
C SER A 79 29.07 47.89 8.39
N PRO A 80 27.94 48.03 9.10
CA PRO A 80 27.93 48.36 10.52
C PRO A 80 28.30 47.17 11.40
N ALA A 81 28.92 47.48 12.54
CA ALA A 81 29.49 46.56 13.52
C ALA A 81 28.45 45.58 14.12
N SER A 82 28.90 44.33 14.32
CA SER A 82 28.13 43.29 15.02
C SER A 82 27.96 43.61 16.52
N PRO A 83 26.75 43.49 17.08
CA PRO A 83 26.56 43.56 18.52
C PRO A 83 27.04 42.29 19.23
N ALA A 84 27.55 42.47 20.45
CA ALA A 84 28.16 41.46 21.30
C ALA A 84 27.20 40.31 21.69
N SER A 85 27.73 39.09 21.67
CA SER A 85 27.05 37.87 22.14
C SER A 85 26.68 37.96 23.62
N PRO A 86 25.44 37.61 24.02
CA PRO A 86 25.06 37.50 25.43
C PRO A 86 25.69 36.26 26.09
N ALA A 87 26.01 36.42 27.37
CA ALA A 87 26.70 35.44 28.21
C ALA A 87 25.94 34.11 28.35
N SER A 88 26.69 33.00 28.27
CA SER A 88 26.19 31.64 28.50
C SER A 88 25.62 31.47 29.92
N PRO A 89 24.41 30.89 30.06
CA PRO A 89 23.85 30.56 31.37
C PRO A 89 24.60 29.41 32.04
N ALA A 90 24.71 29.49 33.36
CA ALA A 90 25.41 28.53 34.21
C ALA A 90 24.78 27.12 34.14
N PRO A 91 25.60 26.05 34.22
CA PRO A 91 25.12 24.67 34.12
C PRO A 91 24.21 24.31 35.30
N ALA A 92 22.99 23.87 34.99
CA ALA A 92 22.03 23.35 35.95
C ALA A 92 22.55 22.05 36.59
N ALA A 93 22.29 21.89 37.89
CA ALA A 93 22.69 20.72 38.66
C ALA A 93 22.13 19.42 38.06
N PRO A 94 22.90 18.31 38.09
CA PRO A 94 22.48 17.03 37.53
C PRO A 94 21.22 16.52 38.25
N SER A 95 20.13 16.43 37.50
CA SER A 95 18.89 15.80 37.95
C SER A 95 19.19 14.33 38.28
N ALA A 96 18.83 13.91 39.49
CA ALA A 96 19.04 12.55 39.97
C ALA A 96 18.48 11.53 38.96
N SER A 97 19.33 10.61 38.49
CA SER A 97 18.91 9.54 37.58
C SER A 97 17.74 8.77 38.22
N PRO A 98 16.62 8.59 37.50
CA PRO A 98 15.50 7.79 37.98
C PRO A 98 16.00 6.38 38.32
N ALA A 99 15.58 5.88 39.48
CA ALA A 99 15.94 4.54 39.94
C ALA A 99 15.57 3.49 38.86
N PRO A 100 16.45 2.52 38.57
CA PRO A 100 16.18 1.52 37.56
C PRO A 100 14.88 0.76 37.88
N PRO A 101 14.01 0.52 36.89
CA PRO A 101 12.75 -0.18 37.11
C PRO A 101 13.02 -1.58 37.69
N ALA A 102 12.24 -1.95 38.70
CA ALA A 102 12.33 -3.27 39.33
C ALA A 102 12.12 -4.37 38.27
N ARG A 103 13.12 -5.25 38.11
CA ARG A 103 13.09 -6.36 37.16
C ARG A 103 12.01 -7.36 37.59
N ARG A 104 11.02 -7.59 36.74
CA ARG A 104 9.94 -8.56 37.00
C ARG A 104 10.42 -9.97 36.63
N PRO A 105 10.25 -10.97 37.52
CA PRO A 105 10.56 -12.36 37.18
C PRO A 105 9.61 -12.86 36.07
N THR A 106 10.18 -13.55 35.09
CA THR A 106 9.48 -14.09 33.92
C THR A 106 9.56 -15.60 33.94
N ALA A 107 8.43 -16.31 33.82
CA ALA A 107 8.46 -17.76 33.73
C ALA A 107 8.37 -18.21 32.26
N LEU A 108 9.34 -19.04 31.86
CA LEU A 108 9.38 -19.69 30.54
C LEU A 108 8.84 -21.11 30.68
N LEU A 109 7.67 -21.37 30.07
CA LEU A 109 7.11 -22.71 30.03
C LEU A 109 7.86 -23.59 29.03
N PRO A 110 7.88 -24.93 29.20
CA PRO A 110 8.44 -25.83 28.21
C PRO A 110 7.75 -25.70 26.86
N THR A 111 8.52 -25.87 25.78
CA THR A 111 8.00 -25.94 24.42
C THR A 111 7.12 -27.17 24.29
N ALA A 112 5.87 -26.93 23.91
CA ALA A 112 4.87 -27.98 23.79
C ALA A 112 4.45 -28.18 22.33
N LEU A 113 3.98 -29.37 22.01
CA LEU A 113 3.33 -29.67 20.74
C LEU A 113 1.85 -29.31 20.81
N ILE A 114 1.34 -28.68 19.75
CA ILE A 114 -0.10 -28.52 19.57
C ILE A 114 -0.58 -29.58 18.59
N GLU A 115 -1.44 -30.47 19.06
CA GLU A 115 -2.08 -31.49 18.25
C GLU A 115 -3.59 -31.41 18.48
N GLN A 116 -4.36 -31.19 17.40
CA GLN A 116 -5.81 -31.03 17.45
C GLN A 116 -6.28 -29.94 18.44
N GLY A 117 -5.49 -28.87 18.60
CA GLY A 117 -5.77 -27.77 19.53
C GLY A 117 -5.42 -28.07 20.99
N THR A 118 -4.94 -29.27 21.31
CA THR A 118 -4.47 -29.64 22.65
C THR A 118 -2.96 -29.50 22.75
N ARG A 119 -2.50 -28.94 23.88
CA ARG A 119 -1.07 -28.71 24.15
C ARG A 119 -0.52 -29.90 24.94
N ARG A 120 0.50 -30.59 24.41
CA ARG A 120 1.17 -31.73 25.06
C ARG A 120 2.69 -31.63 24.97
N ILE A 121 3.39 -32.31 25.88
CA ILE A 121 4.85 -32.43 25.79
C ILE A 121 5.20 -33.46 24.69
N PRO A 122 6.24 -33.22 23.87
CA PRO A 122 6.78 -34.23 22.96
C PRO A 122 7.06 -35.56 23.65
N ALA A 123 6.58 -36.66 23.05
CA ALA A 123 6.89 -37.99 23.55
C ALA A 123 8.33 -38.39 23.18
N PRO A 124 9.02 -39.24 23.96
CA PRO A 124 10.38 -39.69 23.63
C PRO A 124 10.50 -40.44 22.29
N SER A 125 9.39 -40.96 21.77
CA SER A 125 9.30 -41.58 20.44
C SER A 125 9.40 -40.56 19.29
N GLU A 126 9.12 -39.29 19.56
CA GLU A 126 9.10 -38.19 18.57
C GLU A 126 10.45 -37.46 18.55
N ARG A 127 11.54 -38.22 18.38
CA ARG A 127 12.91 -37.74 18.62
C ARG A 127 13.22 -36.37 18.00
N GLY A 128 12.86 -36.14 16.74
CA GLY A 128 13.14 -34.86 16.07
C GLY A 128 12.41 -33.65 16.66
N LEU A 129 11.14 -33.82 17.07
CA LEU A 129 10.36 -32.75 17.70
C LEU A 129 10.76 -32.53 19.17
N ALA A 130 11.12 -33.61 19.87
CA ALA A 130 11.65 -33.53 21.23
C ALA A 130 13.00 -32.79 21.28
N GLU A 131 13.91 -33.10 20.35
CA GLU A 131 15.20 -32.40 20.20
C GLU A 131 15.02 -30.92 19.86
N LEU A 132 14.10 -30.61 18.94
CA LEU A 132 13.75 -29.24 18.61
C LEU A 132 13.16 -28.48 19.81
N ALA A 133 12.25 -29.08 20.56
CA ALA A 133 11.63 -28.46 21.74
C ALA A 133 12.67 -28.11 22.80
N VAL A 134 13.63 -29.01 23.06
CA VAL A 134 14.76 -28.75 23.97
C VAL A 134 15.67 -27.65 23.44
N THR A 135 15.91 -27.61 22.13
CA THR A 135 16.71 -26.57 21.47
C THR A 135 16.03 -25.20 21.60
N LEU A 136 14.73 -25.11 21.31
CA LEU A 136 13.92 -23.90 21.48
C LEU A 136 13.90 -23.43 22.93
N ASP A 137 13.71 -24.35 23.87
CA ASP A 137 13.69 -24.08 25.30
C ASP A 137 14.99 -23.47 25.82
N THR A 138 16.13 -23.91 25.29
CA THR A 138 17.45 -23.42 25.66
C THR A 138 17.70 -22.05 25.01
N LEU A 139 17.46 -21.95 23.70
CA LEU A 139 17.68 -20.72 22.94
C LEU A 139 16.77 -19.57 23.39
N LEU A 140 15.49 -19.84 23.68
CA LEU A 140 14.56 -18.81 24.17
C LEU A 140 14.92 -18.35 25.58
N ALA A 141 15.49 -19.22 26.42
CA ALA A 141 15.98 -18.82 27.74
C ALA A 141 17.18 -17.86 27.60
N ASP A 142 18.14 -18.20 26.74
CA ASP A 142 19.32 -17.35 26.46
C ASP A 142 18.91 -16.01 25.83
N ALA A 143 18.08 -16.05 24.78
CA ALA A 143 17.58 -14.85 24.10
C ALA A 143 16.76 -13.94 25.04
N ALA A 144 15.99 -14.51 25.96
CA ALA A 144 15.28 -13.71 26.96
C ALA A 144 16.25 -12.99 27.90
N GLN A 145 17.32 -13.66 28.34
CA GLN A 145 18.35 -13.05 29.20
C GLN A 145 19.10 -11.92 28.48
N ASP A 146 19.43 -12.11 27.19
CA ASP A 146 20.05 -11.10 26.34
C ASP A 146 19.16 -9.84 26.18
N LEU A 147 17.84 -10.03 26.17
CA LEU A 147 16.85 -8.94 26.15
C LEU A 147 16.65 -8.29 27.53
N GLY A 148 17.42 -8.69 28.55
CA GLY A 148 17.30 -8.20 29.92
C GLY A 148 16.12 -8.76 30.70
N ILE A 149 15.47 -9.81 30.19
CA ILE A 149 14.34 -10.49 30.84
C ILE A 149 14.91 -11.53 31.81
N THR A 150 14.59 -11.39 33.10
CA THR A 150 15.05 -12.34 34.12
C THR A 150 14.16 -13.58 34.10
N ILE A 151 14.70 -14.69 33.61
CA ILE A 151 13.99 -15.97 33.54
C ILE A 151 14.04 -16.70 34.88
N ASP A 152 12.86 -17.07 35.38
CA ASP A 152 12.68 -17.98 36.50
C ASP A 152 12.25 -19.35 35.97
N LEU A 153 13.12 -20.35 36.12
CA LEU A 153 12.88 -21.73 35.72
C LEU A 153 12.28 -22.58 36.87
N THR A 154 12.08 -21.99 38.06
CA THR A 154 11.47 -22.71 39.18
C THR A 154 10.01 -23.03 38.86
N GLY A 155 9.62 -24.30 39.05
CA GLY A 155 8.27 -24.76 38.73
C GLY A 155 8.03 -25.17 37.27
N ARG A 156 9.05 -25.10 36.40
CA ARG A 156 8.97 -25.53 34.98
C ARG A 156 8.41 -26.95 34.83
N ALA A 157 8.85 -27.89 35.68
CA ALA A 157 8.40 -29.28 35.65
C ALA A 157 6.91 -29.45 36.06
N SER A 158 6.44 -28.69 37.05
CA SER A 158 5.04 -28.75 37.48
C SER A 158 4.09 -28.11 36.46
N ALA A 159 4.50 -27.01 35.82
CA ALA A 159 3.71 -26.34 34.79
C ALA A 159 3.59 -27.17 33.50
N ALA A 160 4.52 -28.10 33.26
CA ALA A 160 4.49 -29.03 32.13
C ALA A 160 3.32 -30.05 32.22
N SER A 161 2.83 -30.32 33.43
CA SER A 161 1.85 -31.40 33.67
C SER A 161 0.39 -30.94 33.57
N ALA A 162 0.12 -29.64 33.58
CA ALA A 162 -1.24 -29.10 33.48
C ALA A 162 -1.53 -28.64 32.03
N PRO A 163 -2.55 -29.17 31.36
CA PRO A 163 -2.98 -28.64 30.07
C PRO A 163 -3.53 -27.23 30.29
N LEU A 164 -2.74 -26.20 29.93
CA LEU A 164 -3.21 -24.82 29.88
C LEU A 164 -3.73 -24.51 28.49
N ALA A 165 -5.01 -24.17 28.41
CA ALA A 165 -5.60 -23.59 27.21
C ALA A 165 -5.03 -22.18 26.97
N GLU A 166 -4.98 -21.75 25.70
CA GLU A 166 -4.43 -20.45 25.32
C GLU A 166 -5.21 -19.29 25.96
N GLU A 167 -6.53 -19.45 26.09
CA GLU A 167 -7.44 -18.51 26.75
C GLU A 167 -7.16 -18.29 28.24
N ASP A 168 -6.57 -19.29 28.90
CA ASP A 168 -6.24 -19.22 30.33
C ASP A 168 -4.88 -18.59 30.60
N LEU A 169 -4.03 -18.41 29.59
CA LEU A 169 -2.65 -17.92 29.78
C LEU A 169 -2.60 -16.52 30.42
N ALA A 170 -3.49 -15.61 30.00
CA ALA A 170 -3.56 -14.26 30.58
C ALA A 170 -4.12 -14.26 32.01
N ALA A 171 -5.02 -15.20 32.33
CA ALA A 171 -5.48 -15.39 33.71
C ALA A 171 -4.38 -16.01 34.58
N HIS A 172 -3.64 -16.97 34.03
CA HIS A 172 -2.54 -17.64 34.72
C HIS A 172 -1.38 -16.70 35.02
N ALA A 173 -0.94 -15.87 34.05
CA ALA A 173 0.10 -14.85 34.25
C ALA A 173 -0.26 -13.91 35.40
N ARG A 174 -1.52 -13.47 35.47
CA ARG A 174 -2.04 -12.65 36.56
C ARG A 174 -2.06 -13.37 37.90
N ALA A 175 -2.48 -14.62 37.93
CA ALA A 175 -2.54 -15.42 39.15
C ALA A 175 -1.16 -15.62 39.78
N ILE A 176 -0.12 -15.84 38.96
CA ILE A 176 1.26 -16.00 39.44
C ILE A 176 2.00 -14.66 39.60
N GLY A 177 1.45 -13.57 39.06
CA GLY A 177 2.07 -12.24 39.10
C GLY A 177 3.37 -12.12 38.29
N ARG A 178 3.53 -12.94 37.23
CA ARG A 178 4.78 -13.04 36.43
C ARG A 178 4.46 -12.99 34.94
N LEU A 179 5.40 -12.43 34.18
CA LEU A 179 5.37 -12.50 32.71
C LEU A 179 5.52 -13.97 32.30
N LEU A 180 4.66 -14.44 31.40
CA LEU A 180 4.71 -15.80 30.88
C LEU A 180 5.16 -15.82 29.43
N ILE A 181 6.18 -16.63 29.13
CA ILE A 181 6.59 -16.97 27.76
C ILE A 181 6.20 -18.43 27.52
N VAL A 182 5.42 -18.65 26.47
CA VAL A 182 4.74 -19.92 26.20
C VAL A 182 5.04 -20.36 24.76
N PRO A 183 6.16 -21.04 24.52
CA PRO A 183 6.48 -21.59 23.21
C PRO A 183 5.67 -22.85 22.92
N SER A 184 5.31 -23.00 21.66
CA SER A 184 4.67 -24.20 21.14
C SER A 184 4.98 -24.42 19.66
N VAL A 185 4.93 -25.68 19.23
CA VAL A 185 5.22 -26.09 17.86
C VAL A 185 4.07 -26.96 17.35
N THR A 186 3.69 -26.78 16.10
CA THR A 186 2.74 -27.68 15.40
C THR A 186 3.47 -28.29 14.22
N ASP A 187 3.44 -29.61 14.11
CA ASP A 187 3.98 -30.32 12.93
C ASP A 187 3.03 -30.13 11.74
N ARG A 188 3.57 -29.71 10.59
CA ARG A 188 2.85 -29.53 9.32
C ARG A 188 3.44 -30.39 8.20
N GLY A 189 4.17 -31.45 8.54
CA GLY A 189 4.79 -32.36 7.57
C GLY A 189 6.22 -31.95 7.27
N SER A 190 6.45 -31.19 6.18
CA SER A 190 7.80 -30.72 5.82
C SER A 190 8.23 -29.47 6.59
N ASP A 191 7.25 -28.71 7.09
CA ASP A 191 7.44 -27.47 7.81
C ASP A 191 6.91 -27.61 9.23
N ILE A 192 7.33 -26.70 10.08
CA ILE A 192 6.82 -26.55 11.43
C ILE A 192 6.26 -25.14 11.64
N GLU A 193 5.15 -25.08 12.36
CA GLU A 193 4.53 -23.83 12.78
C GLU A 193 4.95 -23.56 14.22
N VAL A 194 5.84 -22.60 14.42
CA VAL A 194 6.28 -22.14 15.73
C VAL A 194 5.34 -21.05 16.20
N ARG A 195 4.81 -21.19 17.41
CA ARG A 195 3.94 -20.20 18.05
C ARG A 195 4.57 -19.79 19.38
N LEU A 196 4.70 -18.48 19.58
CA LEU A 196 5.22 -17.89 20.80
C LEU A 196 4.16 -16.98 21.40
N ALA A 197 3.63 -17.40 22.55
CA ALA A 197 2.67 -16.63 23.32
C ALA A 197 3.37 -15.91 24.48
N LEU A 198 3.01 -14.66 24.70
CA LEU A 198 3.52 -13.79 25.75
C LEU A 198 2.34 -13.19 26.52
N ALA A 199 2.22 -13.50 27.80
CA ALA A 199 1.17 -12.97 28.68
C ALA A 199 1.77 -12.12 29.80
N ASP A 200 1.43 -10.82 29.81
CA ASP A 200 1.84 -9.87 30.84
C ASP A 200 0.84 -9.90 32.02
N PRO A 201 1.28 -10.06 33.28
CA PRO A 201 0.42 -9.99 34.45
C PRO A 201 -0.29 -8.63 34.63
N ALA A 202 0.20 -7.56 34.00
CA ALA A 202 -0.49 -6.27 34.01
C ALA A 202 -1.58 -6.18 32.92
N SER A 203 -1.55 -7.05 31.91
CA SER A 203 -2.47 -7.03 30.78
C SER A 203 -3.56 -8.11 30.89
N ARG A 204 -4.69 -7.85 30.24
CA ARG A 204 -5.72 -8.88 29.98
C ARG A 204 -5.59 -9.48 28.58
N THR A 205 -4.68 -8.95 27.77
CA THR A 205 -4.46 -9.41 26.40
C THR A 205 -3.24 -10.33 26.34
N LEU A 206 -3.37 -11.39 25.56
CA LEU A 206 -2.26 -12.25 25.15
C LEU A 206 -1.63 -11.65 23.90
N ARG A 207 -0.29 -11.66 23.82
CA ARG A 207 0.43 -11.34 22.59
C ARG A 207 0.95 -12.63 21.98
N LEU A 208 0.59 -12.89 20.73
CA LEU A 208 0.93 -14.11 20.04
C LEU A 208 1.71 -13.77 18.76
N ARG A 209 2.78 -14.51 18.50
CA ARG A 209 3.41 -14.57 17.18
C ARG A 209 3.37 -16.01 16.69
N VAL A 210 3.11 -16.19 15.39
CA VAL A 210 3.08 -17.48 14.73
C VAL A 210 3.89 -17.38 13.44
N GLU A 211 4.83 -18.30 13.23
CA GLU A 211 5.65 -18.35 12.03
C GLU A 211 5.77 -19.80 11.53
N ARG A 212 5.67 -19.97 10.20
CA ARG A 212 5.91 -21.26 9.55
C ARG A 212 7.30 -21.27 8.96
N THR A 213 8.06 -22.32 9.25
CA THR A 213 9.47 -22.38 8.92
C THR A 213 9.94 -23.83 8.82
N SER A 214 11.11 -24.03 8.21
CA SER A 214 11.78 -25.33 8.21
C SER A 214 12.17 -25.73 9.65
N GLN A 215 12.35 -27.03 9.89
CA GLN A 215 12.79 -27.53 11.20
C GLN A 215 14.16 -26.94 11.61
N GLU A 216 15.04 -26.71 10.64
CA GLU A 216 16.39 -26.18 10.86
C GLU A 216 16.38 -24.69 11.24
N ASP A 217 15.47 -23.90 10.67
CA ASP A 217 15.41 -22.45 10.89
C ASP A 217 14.56 -22.04 12.12
N ALA A 218 13.71 -22.93 12.63
CA ALA A 218 12.80 -22.62 13.73
C ALA A 218 13.44 -22.02 14.99
N PRO A 219 14.60 -22.48 15.46
CA PRO A 219 15.24 -21.86 16.61
C PRO A 219 15.53 -20.37 16.36
N ILE A 220 16.13 -20.05 15.21
CA ILE A 220 16.48 -18.67 14.83
C ILE A 220 15.21 -17.81 14.76
N ARG A 221 14.16 -18.31 14.12
CA ARG A 221 12.87 -17.61 14.00
C ARG A 221 12.23 -17.36 15.36
N ALA A 222 12.22 -18.35 16.25
CA ALA A 222 11.66 -18.21 17.59
C ALA A 222 12.37 -17.11 18.42
N ALA A 223 13.70 -17.00 18.31
CA ALA A 223 14.46 -15.95 18.99
C ALA A 223 14.12 -14.54 18.45
N VAL A 224 13.94 -14.40 17.13
CA VAL A 224 13.48 -13.14 16.50
C VAL A 224 12.06 -12.81 16.97
N MET A 225 11.14 -13.78 16.95
CA MET A 225 9.77 -13.61 17.46
C MET A 225 9.75 -13.15 18.92
N LEU A 226 10.63 -13.69 19.77
CA LEU A 226 10.76 -13.28 21.17
C LEU A 226 11.24 -11.84 21.29
N ARG A 227 12.26 -11.45 20.51
CA ARG A 227 12.76 -10.07 20.47
C ARG A 227 11.66 -9.09 20.08
N ASP A 228 10.87 -9.41 19.06
CA ASP A 228 9.78 -8.55 18.60
C ASP A 228 8.68 -8.44 19.67
N LEU A 229 8.30 -9.56 20.31
CA LEU A 229 7.34 -9.57 21.41
C LEU A 229 7.83 -8.76 22.63
N ALA A 230 9.13 -8.82 22.93
CA ALA A 230 9.74 -8.06 24.01
C ALA A 230 9.82 -6.56 23.69
N ALA A 231 10.12 -6.19 22.45
CA ALA A 231 10.08 -4.79 22.00
C ALA A 231 8.66 -4.20 22.15
N ASP A 232 7.64 -4.99 21.81
CA ASP A 232 6.23 -4.61 22.00
C ASP A 232 5.88 -4.40 23.48
N LEU A 233 6.58 -5.00 24.45
CA LEU A 233 6.31 -4.80 25.90
C LEU A 233 6.74 -3.41 26.37
N GLY A 234 7.83 -2.89 25.81
CA GLY A 234 8.36 -1.58 26.15
C GLY A 234 7.56 -0.43 25.56
N SER A 235 6.90 -0.64 24.43
CA SER A 235 5.97 0.32 23.83
C SER A 235 4.66 0.30 24.62
N THR A 236 4.65 0.96 25.77
CA THR A 236 3.40 1.31 26.44
C THR A 236 2.58 2.11 25.44
N PRO A 237 1.41 1.64 24.97
CA PRO A 237 0.57 2.45 24.10
C PRO A 237 0.29 3.72 24.87
N ALA A 238 0.64 4.88 24.29
CA ALA A 238 0.45 6.17 24.92
C ALA A 238 -0.99 6.22 25.47
N THR A 239 -1.11 6.25 26.80
CA THR A 239 -2.36 6.41 27.53
C THR A 239 -3.05 7.65 26.98
N GLY A 240 -4.11 7.47 26.17
CA GLY A 240 -4.89 8.62 25.72
C GLY A 240 -5.72 8.52 24.45
N ARG A 241 -5.80 7.39 23.73
CA ARG A 241 -6.82 7.26 22.67
C ARG A 241 -7.60 5.96 22.84
N PRO A 242 -8.86 6.01 23.32
CA PRO A 242 -9.69 4.82 23.32
C PRO A 242 -9.87 4.39 21.86
N ASP A 243 -9.53 3.15 21.58
CA ASP A 243 -9.89 2.45 20.35
C ASP A 243 -11.41 2.16 20.39
N GLN A 244 -12.20 3.23 20.42
CA GLN A 244 -13.65 3.18 20.38
C GLN A 244 -14.07 2.88 18.94
N GLY A 245 -14.37 1.61 18.67
CA GLY A 245 -15.12 1.21 17.48
C GLY A 245 -14.53 0.08 16.65
N ALA A 246 -13.54 -0.67 17.14
CA ALA A 246 -13.40 -2.05 16.67
C ALA A 246 -14.47 -2.88 17.40
N PRO A 247 -15.53 -3.38 16.72
CA PRO A 247 -16.40 -4.35 17.36
C PRO A 247 -15.53 -5.52 17.81
N THR A 248 -15.54 -5.77 19.11
CA THR A 248 -14.91 -6.93 19.73
C THR A 248 -15.79 -8.11 19.35
N ASP A 249 -15.60 -8.63 18.14
CA ASP A 249 -16.17 -9.93 17.75
C ASP A 249 -15.44 -11.00 18.59
N ILE A 250 -16.05 -11.32 19.72
CA ILE A 250 -15.81 -12.53 20.48
C ILE A 250 -16.41 -13.67 19.65
N GLY A 251 -15.73 -14.01 18.57
CA GLY A 251 -16.10 -15.07 17.64
C GLY A 251 -14.87 -15.92 17.39
N THR A 252 -14.85 -17.10 17.98
CA THR A 252 -13.86 -18.16 17.79
C THR A 252 -13.58 -18.41 16.30
N SER A 253 -12.47 -17.84 15.81
CA SER A 253 -11.80 -18.28 14.59
C SER A 253 -10.39 -18.73 14.97
N PRO A 254 -10.07 -20.03 14.92
CA PRO A 254 -8.70 -20.51 15.06
C PRO A 254 -8.00 -20.29 13.71
N GLY A 255 -7.52 -19.07 13.48
CA GLY A 255 -6.86 -18.70 12.24
C GLY A 255 -6.32 -17.28 12.25
N GLY A 256 -5.07 -17.13 12.71
CA GLY A 256 -4.18 -16.04 12.32
C GLY A 256 -4.59 -14.62 12.71
N ALA A 257 -4.62 -14.30 14.01
CA ALA A 257 -4.44 -12.92 14.44
C ALA A 257 -2.94 -12.57 14.30
N THR A 258 -2.56 -12.24 13.07
CA THR A 258 -1.23 -11.76 12.67
C THR A 258 -0.88 -10.49 13.44
N ALA A 259 0.32 -10.48 14.02
CA ALA A 259 1.20 -9.33 14.20
C ALA A 259 0.52 -7.99 14.54
N THR A 260 0.74 -7.46 15.75
CA THR A 260 0.69 -5.99 15.94
C THR A 260 1.54 -5.38 14.82
N PRO A 261 0.95 -4.55 13.94
CA PRO A 261 1.64 -4.05 12.77
C PRO A 261 2.93 -3.36 13.23
N ALA A 262 4.05 -3.72 12.60
CA ALA A 262 5.31 -3.01 12.81
C ALA A 262 5.03 -1.51 12.64
N ARG A 263 5.55 -0.69 13.57
CA ARG A 263 5.45 0.78 13.50
C ARG A 263 5.74 1.22 12.07
N SER A 264 4.81 1.93 11.44
CA SER A 264 4.89 2.37 10.04
C SER A 264 4.87 1.25 8.98
N ALA A 265 3.95 0.27 9.10
CA ALA A 265 3.73 -0.74 8.06
C ALA A 265 3.47 -0.12 6.66
N GLY A 266 2.88 1.08 6.61
CA GLY A 266 2.64 1.83 5.37
C GLY A 266 3.83 2.64 4.86
N ARG A 267 4.98 2.66 5.56
CA ARG A 267 6.14 3.50 5.20
C ARG A 267 6.61 3.29 3.77
N SER A 268 6.78 2.04 3.36
CA SER A 268 7.28 1.69 2.02
C SER A 268 6.30 2.13 0.94
N ALA A 269 5.00 1.91 1.17
CA ALA A 269 3.93 2.36 0.27
C ALA A 269 3.86 3.89 0.18
N LEU A 270 3.96 4.60 1.32
CA LEU A 270 3.97 6.06 1.35
C LEU A 270 5.18 6.61 0.60
N VAL A 271 6.38 6.08 0.88
CA VAL A 271 7.63 6.50 0.24
C VAL A 271 7.56 6.31 -1.27
N ALA A 272 7.13 5.13 -1.73
CA ALA A 272 7.02 4.84 -3.15
C ALA A 272 6.04 5.80 -3.84
N ASN A 273 4.82 5.94 -3.29
CA ASN A 273 3.79 6.80 -3.89
C ASN A 273 4.16 8.28 -3.86
N ALA A 274 4.69 8.78 -2.75
CA ALA A 274 5.11 10.17 -2.63
C ALA A 274 6.29 10.50 -3.57
N THR A 275 7.25 9.58 -3.73
CA THR A 275 8.37 9.73 -4.67
C THR A 275 7.87 9.80 -6.11
N LEU A 276 6.99 8.87 -6.51
CA LEU A 276 6.41 8.85 -7.86
C LEU A 276 5.56 10.09 -8.13
N PHE A 277 4.70 10.47 -7.19
CA PHE A 277 3.87 11.66 -7.32
C PHE A 277 4.72 12.94 -7.33
N GLY A 278 5.76 13.03 -6.49
CA GLY A 278 6.72 14.13 -6.53
C GLY A 278 7.44 14.22 -7.88
N GLY A 279 7.81 13.09 -8.47
CA GLY A 279 8.34 13.02 -9.83
C GLY A 279 7.33 13.54 -10.87
N LEU A 280 6.05 13.17 -10.76
CA LEU A 280 4.98 13.71 -11.58
C LEU A 280 4.83 15.22 -11.41
N VAL A 281 4.94 15.76 -10.19
CA VAL A 281 4.92 17.21 -9.94
C VAL A 281 6.07 17.90 -10.68
N GLY A 282 7.31 17.39 -10.54
CA GLY A 282 8.47 17.91 -11.26
C GLY A 282 8.32 17.87 -12.78
N TYR A 283 7.80 16.75 -13.29
CA TYR A 283 7.46 16.59 -14.71
C TYR A 283 6.39 17.59 -15.16
N SER A 284 5.33 17.76 -14.36
CA SER A 284 4.21 18.65 -14.68
C SER A 284 4.65 20.11 -14.72
N ILE A 285 5.52 20.53 -13.78
CA ILE A 285 6.11 21.88 -13.77
C ILE A 285 6.95 22.13 -15.03
N GLN A 286 7.76 21.13 -15.44
CA GLN A 286 8.56 21.23 -16.65
C GLN A 286 7.66 21.38 -17.88
N ARG A 287 6.63 20.54 -18.00
CA ARG A 287 5.70 20.61 -19.13
C ARG A 287 4.84 21.88 -19.14
N SER A 288 4.41 22.36 -17.97
CA SER A 288 3.66 23.61 -17.86
C SER A 288 4.51 24.85 -18.21
N SER A 289 5.83 24.73 -18.25
CA SER A 289 6.72 25.83 -18.67
C SER A 289 6.79 26.01 -20.18
N GLY A 290 6.23 25.08 -20.97
CA GLY A 290 6.34 25.06 -22.44
C GLY A 290 7.73 24.70 -22.96
N SER A 291 8.69 24.34 -22.09
CA SER A 291 10.01 23.87 -22.49
C SER A 291 9.99 22.37 -22.78
N ASP A 292 10.59 21.95 -23.90
CA ASP A 292 10.87 20.54 -24.21
C ASP A 292 12.35 20.17 -23.96
N ASP A 293 13.12 21.02 -23.27
CA ASP A 293 14.55 20.75 -23.02
C ASP A 293 14.73 19.57 -22.04
N PRO A 294 15.30 18.43 -22.48
CA PRO A 294 15.55 17.29 -21.59
C PRO A 294 16.52 17.64 -20.45
N ARG A 295 17.34 18.68 -20.59
CA ARG A 295 18.26 19.16 -19.54
C ARG A 295 17.52 19.77 -18.36
N LEU A 296 16.28 20.25 -18.56
CA LEU A 296 15.41 20.72 -17.49
C LEU A 296 14.53 19.59 -16.94
N LEU A 297 14.14 18.64 -17.79
CA LEU A 297 13.28 17.52 -17.44
C LEU A 297 13.89 16.63 -16.34
N TYR A 298 15.10 16.10 -16.55
CA TYR A 298 15.69 15.16 -15.58
C TYR A 298 15.96 15.80 -14.21
N PRO A 299 16.51 17.03 -14.11
CA PRO A 299 16.67 17.69 -12.81
C PRO A 299 15.34 17.98 -12.11
N LEU A 300 14.32 18.47 -12.82
CA LEU A 300 13.02 18.76 -12.20
C LEU A 300 12.32 17.49 -11.72
N LEU A 301 12.37 16.42 -12.51
CA LEU A 301 11.84 15.11 -12.11
C LEU A 301 12.58 14.56 -10.88
N ALA A 302 13.92 14.65 -10.86
CA ALA A 302 14.73 14.20 -9.73
C ALA A 302 14.48 15.03 -8.46
N ILE A 303 14.39 16.35 -8.57
CA ILE A 303 14.06 17.24 -7.45
C ILE A 303 12.67 16.90 -6.91
N GLY A 304 11.67 16.79 -7.78
CA GLY A 304 10.30 16.45 -7.38
C GLY A 304 10.24 15.09 -6.68
N ALA A 305 10.86 14.07 -7.25
CA ALA A 305 10.95 12.74 -6.64
C ALA A 305 11.69 12.76 -5.29
N GLY A 306 12.80 13.50 -5.19
CA GLY A 306 13.56 13.69 -3.96
C GLY A 306 12.78 14.40 -2.86
N VAL A 307 11.99 15.43 -3.20
CA VAL A 307 11.08 16.10 -2.26
C VAL A 307 9.99 15.13 -1.78
N GLY A 308 9.41 14.34 -2.68
CA GLY A 308 8.44 13.30 -2.34
C GLY A 308 9.00 12.24 -1.39
N LEU A 309 10.21 11.73 -1.68
CA LEU A 309 10.94 10.77 -0.86
C LEU A 309 11.28 11.36 0.52
N GLY A 310 11.87 12.54 0.57
CA GLY A 310 12.27 13.19 1.82
C GLY A 310 11.06 13.53 2.70
N GLY A 311 10.01 14.11 2.10
CA GLY A 311 8.79 14.47 2.81
C GLY A 311 8.06 13.25 3.39
N SER A 312 7.98 12.15 2.64
CA SER A 312 7.36 10.91 3.13
C SER A 312 8.17 10.22 4.21
N LEU A 313 9.51 10.27 4.17
CA LEU A 313 10.34 9.75 5.25
C LEU A 313 10.16 10.55 6.55
N ILE A 314 10.12 11.88 6.47
CA ILE A 314 9.82 12.72 7.64
C ILE A 314 8.42 12.42 8.17
N ALA A 315 7.44 12.33 7.28
CA ALA A 315 6.06 12.02 7.65
C ALA A 315 5.93 10.65 8.32
N ALA A 316 6.64 9.63 7.83
CA ALA A 316 6.60 8.28 8.38
C ALA A 316 7.36 8.12 9.71
N GLU A 317 8.27 9.03 10.05
CA GLU A 317 8.93 9.09 11.36
C GLU A 317 8.10 9.87 12.39
N GLU A 318 7.43 10.95 11.97
CA GLU A 318 6.61 11.79 12.84
C GLU A 318 5.22 11.20 13.09
N TRP A 319 4.64 10.52 12.08
CA TRP A 319 3.31 9.92 12.16
C TRP A 319 3.39 8.41 11.96
N ASP A 320 2.60 7.67 12.74
CA ASP A 320 2.46 6.21 12.56
C ASP A 320 1.54 5.95 11.36
N VAL A 321 2.14 5.83 10.18
CA VAL A 321 1.42 5.66 8.91
C VAL A 321 1.10 4.19 8.69
N GLY A 322 -0.19 3.85 8.82
CA GLY A 322 -0.70 2.54 8.45
C GLY A 322 -0.66 2.29 6.94
N GLN A 323 -0.74 1.03 6.54
CA GLN A 323 -0.84 0.64 5.12
C GLN A 323 -2.06 1.30 4.47
N GLY A 324 -3.23 1.24 5.13
CA GLY A 324 -4.45 1.94 4.70
C GLY A 324 -4.27 3.45 4.53
N ASP A 325 -3.58 4.13 5.45
CA ASP A 325 -3.34 5.58 5.37
C ASP A 325 -2.51 5.94 4.13
N ALA A 326 -1.42 5.20 3.90
CA ALA A 326 -0.54 5.41 2.75
C ALA A 326 -1.29 5.21 1.42
N TRP A 327 -2.09 4.15 1.31
CA TRP A 327 -2.89 3.89 0.11
C TRP A 327 -4.02 4.90 -0.06
N PHE A 328 -4.63 5.37 1.01
CA PHE A 328 -5.66 6.41 0.95
C PHE A 328 -5.10 7.74 0.45
N LEU A 329 -3.93 8.16 0.94
CA LEU A 329 -3.20 9.32 0.42
C LEU A 329 -2.83 9.16 -1.06
N ALA A 330 -2.35 7.98 -1.45
CA ALA A 330 -2.08 7.67 -2.85
C ALA A 330 -3.35 7.80 -3.71
N GLY A 331 -4.50 7.32 -3.22
CA GLY A 331 -5.79 7.49 -3.90
C GLY A 331 -6.16 8.97 -4.09
N GLY A 332 -5.94 9.78 -3.05
CA GLY A 332 -6.15 11.24 -3.11
C GLY A 332 -5.17 11.97 -4.02
N ALA A 333 -3.99 11.42 -4.28
CA ALA A 333 -3.06 11.99 -5.24
C ALA A 333 -3.44 11.62 -6.69
N TRP A 334 -3.58 10.32 -6.97
CA TRP A 334 -3.66 9.80 -8.33
C TRP A 334 -5.02 10.00 -8.99
N TRP A 335 -6.14 9.72 -8.31
CA TRP A 335 -7.46 9.82 -8.93
C TRP A 335 -7.84 11.27 -9.27
N PRO A 336 -7.66 12.25 -8.36
CA PRO A 336 -7.86 13.65 -8.69
C PRO A 336 -6.88 14.17 -9.75
N ALA A 337 -5.61 13.74 -9.76
CA ALA A 337 -4.67 14.14 -10.82
C ALA A 337 -5.08 13.61 -12.20
N ALA A 338 -5.52 12.34 -12.28
CA ALA A 338 -6.06 11.76 -13.50
C ALA A 338 -7.34 12.47 -13.93
N ALA A 339 -8.24 12.78 -12.99
CA ALA A 339 -9.46 13.52 -13.25
C ALA A 339 -9.18 14.90 -13.86
N GLY A 340 -8.21 15.64 -13.31
CA GLY A 340 -7.80 16.95 -13.84
C GLY A 340 -7.34 16.87 -15.30
N HIS A 341 -6.50 15.89 -15.63
CA HIS A 341 -6.06 15.65 -17.01
C HIS A 341 -7.23 15.31 -17.94
N LEU A 342 -8.09 14.37 -17.54
CA LEU A 342 -9.22 13.92 -18.35
C LEU A 342 -10.25 15.05 -18.58
N ILE A 343 -10.52 15.86 -17.55
CA ILE A 343 -11.38 17.05 -17.69
C ILE A 343 -10.74 18.03 -18.68
N TYR A 344 -9.42 18.25 -18.61
CA TYR A 344 -8.74 19.12 -19.56
C TYR A 344 -8.86 18.63 -21.00
N GLU A 345 -8.53 17.37 -21.24
CA GLU A 345 -8.61 16.76 -22.58
C GLU A 345 -10.03 16.83 -23.16
N GLY A 346 -11.05 16.55 -22.35
CA GLY A 346 -12.44 16.57 -22.80
C GLY A 346 -13.03 17.97 -22.98
N ARG A 347 -12.70 18.93 -22.10
CA ARG A 347 -13.34 20.26 -22.08
C ARG A 347 -12.51 21.34 -22.74
N PHE A 348 -11.20 21.36 -22.55
CA PHE A 348 -10.37 22.54 -22.83
C PHE A 348 -9.42 22.31 -24.01
N ALA A 349 -8.89 21.11 -24.20
CA ALA A 349 -7.96 20.80 -25.29
C ALA A 349 -8.49 21.19 -26.69
N PRO A 350 -9.78 21.00 -27.05
CA PRO A 350 -10.30 21.43 -28.35
C PRO A 350 -10.22 22.95 -28.62
N ARG A 351 -10.01 23.76 -27.56
CA ARG A 351 -9.93 25.23 -27.65
C ARG A 351 -8.53 25.79 -27.35
N ALA A 352 -7.64 24.98 -26.80
CA ALA A 352 -6.34 25.43 -26.29
C ALA A 352 -5.29 25.73 -27.39
N GLY A 353 -5.58 25.43 -28.65
CA GLY A 353 -4.62 25.61 -29.75
C GLY A 353 -3.52 24.54 -29.72
N GLU A 354 -2.31 24.88 -30.17
CA GLU A 354 -1.16 23.96 -30.20
C GLU A 354 -0.45 23.84 -28.84
N ASP A 355 -0.77 24.68 -27.86
CA ASP A 355 -0.12 24.69 -26.55
C ASP A 355 -0.80 23.69 -25.59
N ASP A 356 -0.16 22.54 -25.42
CA ASP A 356 -0.65 21.42 -24.62
C ASP A 356 -0.05 21.41 -23.18
N SER A 357 0.47 22.55 -22.74
CA SER A 357 1.13 22.71 -21.44
C SER A 357 0.14 22.80 -20.27
N GLU A 358 -1.05 23.36 -20.49
CA GLU A 358 -2.06 23.59 -19.45
C GLU A 358 -2.62 22.29 -18.85
N ARG A 359 -2.65 21.18 -19.59
CA ARG A 359 -3.16 19.89 -19.09
C ARG A 359 -2.45 19.41 -17.83
N TRP A 360 -1.14 19.64 -17.78
CA TRP A 360 -0.29 19.22 -16.66
C TRP A 360 -0.57 20.07 -15.43
N THR A 361 -0.87 21.36 -15.62
CA THR A 361 -1.33 22.26 -14.55
C THR A 361 -2.66 21.79 -13.97
N PHE A 362 -3.62 21.40 -14.82
CA PHE A 362 -4.91 20.87 -14.35
C PHE A 362 -4.75 19.58 -13.52
N GLY A 363 -3.91 18.66 -13.99
CA GLY A 363 -3.56 17.45 -13.24
C GLY A 363 -2.89 17.75 -11.91
N LEU A 364 -1.91 18.66 -11.90
CA LEU A 364 -1.19 19.07 -10.70
C LEU A 364 -2.13 19.68 -9.65
N VAL A 365 -2.92 20.69 -10.04
CA VAL A 365 -3.86 21.38 -9.14
C VAL A 365 -4.87 20.39 -8.55
N SER A 366 -5.39 19.50 -9.38
CA SER A 366 -6.38 18.50 -8.93
C SER A 366 -5.76 17.46 -8.00
N GLY A 367 -4.57 16.94 -8.33
CA GLY A 367 -3.83 16.00 -7.47
C GLY A 367 -3.44 16.60 -6.12
N THR A 368 -2.93 17.84 -6.09
CA THR A 368 -2.62 18.54 -4.84
C THR A 368 -3.88 18.78 -4.00
N THR A 369 -5.00 19.18 -4.64
CA THR A 369 -6.29 19.34 -3.95
C THR A 369 -6.74 18.02 -3.31
N GLY A 370 -6.59 16.91 -4.04
CA GLY A 370 -6.92 15.58 -3.54
C GLY A 370 -6.05 15.12 -2.37
N ILE A 371 -4.74 15.40 -2.39
CA ILE A 371 -3.84 15.14 -1.24
C ILE A 371 -4.26 15.94 -0.02
N ILE A 372 -4.63 17.22 -0.18
CA ILE A 372 -5.12 18.06 0.92
C ILE A 372 -6.39 17.43 1.54
N LEU A 373 -7.33 17.00 0.71
CA LEU A 373 -8.58 16.37 1.17
C LEU A 373 -8.33 15.02 1.84
N ALA A 374 -7.44 14.18 1.29
CA ALA A 374 -7.07 12.90 1.90
C ALA A 374 -6.36 13.12 3.25
N THR A 375 -5.46 14.10 3.33
CA THR A 375 -4.78 14.47 4.58
C THR A 375 -5.80 14.93 5.62
N LEU A 376 -6.78 15.76 5.23
CA LEU A 376 -7.87 16.16 6.13
C LEU A 376 -8.72 14.96 6.58
N GLY A 377 -8.98 13.99 5.70
CA GLY A 377 -9.64 12.74 6.08
C GLY A 377 -8.86 11.98 7.16
N LEU A 378 -7.54 11.87 7.01
CA LEU A 378 -6.66 11.18 7.95
C LEU A 378 -6.51 11.90 9.30
N THR A 379 -6.58 13.23 9.33
CA THR A 379 -6.56 13.97 10.62
C THR A 379 -7.82 13.73 11.43
N LEU A 380 -8.95 13.46 10.77
CA LEU A 380 -10.21 13.10 11.43
C LEU A 380 -10.16 11.66 11.95
N ARG A 381 -9.69 10.71 11.13
CA ARG A 381 -9.65 9.29 11.48
C ARG A 381 -8.59 8.52 10.68
N PRO A 382 -7.80 7.63 11.31
CA PRO A 382 -6.98 6.67 10.57
C PRO A 382 -7.81 5.83 9.61
N MET A 383 -7.25 5.53 8.44
CA MET A 383 -7.93 4.79 7.39
C MET A 383 -7.61 3.29 7.47
N SER A 384 -8.63 2.46 7.40
CA SER A 384 -8.44 1.01 7.28
C SER A 384 -8.04 0.61 5.87
N ASP A 385 -7.41 -0.54 5.71
CA ASP A 385 -7.04 -1.08 4.39
C ASP A 385 -8.27 -1.18 3.46
N GLY A 386 -9.42 -1.60 3.98
CA GLY A 386 -10.64 -1.67 3.18
C GLY A 386 -11.24 -0.31 2.85
N GLY A 387 -11.04 0.71 3.71
CA GLY A 387 -11.41 2.09 3.40
C GLY A 387 -10.52 2.69 2.31
N ALA A 388 -9.22 2.38 2.33
CA ALA A 388 -8.29 2.77 1.27
C ALA A 388 -8.66 2.11 -0.06
N ILE A 389 -8.93 0.80 -0.09
CA ILE A 389 -9.39 0.09 -1.29
C ILE A 389 -10.73 0.66 -1.78
N LEU A 390 -11.68 0.94 -0.88
CA LEU A 390 -12.95 1.57 -1.24
C LEU A 390 -12.72 2.91 -1.94
N SER A 391 -11.80 3.75 -1.46
CA SER A 391 -11.50 5.03 -2.12
C SER A 391 -10.92 4.85 -3.52
N HIS A 392 -10.04 3.87 -3.72
CA HIS A 392 -9.47 3.55 -5.05
C HIS A 392 -10.52 2.97 -5.99
N SER A 393 -11.33 2.03 -5.51
CA SER A 393 -12.47 1.47 -6.22
C SER A 393 -13.44 2.57 -6.64
N GLY A 394 -13.76 3.51 -5.74
CA GLY A 394 -14.62 4.66 -6.04
C GLY A 394 -14.08 5.54 -7.17
N GLY A 395 -12.77 5.80 -7.18
CA GLY A 395 -12.12 6.53 -8.28
C GLY A 395 -12.23 5.77 -9.61
N GLY A 396 -11.94 4.47 -9.61
CA GLY A 396 -12.01 3.63 -10.81
C GLY A 396 -13.43 3.43 -11.34
N LEU A 397 -14.38 3.03 -10.49
CA LEU A 397 -15.79 2.89 -10.85
C LEU A 397 -16.40 4.23 -11.26
N GLY A 398 -16.03 5.30 -10.57
CA GLY A 398 -16.38 6.66 -10.93
C GLY A 398 -15.95 7.00 -12.35
N LEU A 399 -14.70 6.70 -12.71
CA LEU A 399 -14.16 6.89 -14.06
C LEU A 399 -15.03 6.19 -15.12
N PHE A 400 -15.33 4.91 -14.92
CA PHE A 400 -16.17 4.15 -15.87
C PHE A 400 -17.60 4.69 -15.96
N LEU A 401 -18.27 4.90 -14.82
CA LEU A 401 -19.65 5.39 -14.79
C LEU A 401 -19.77 6.81 -15.36
N GLY A 402 -18.80 7.66 -15.08
CA GLY A 402 -18.73 9.00 -15.67
C GLY A 402 -18.52 8.94 -17.18
N GLY A 403 -17.61 8.08 -17.66
CA GLY A 403 -17.40 7.85 -19.08
C GLY A 403 -18.66 7.33 -19.79
N PHE A 404 -19.31 6.33 -19.22
CA PHE A 404 -20.60 5.83 -19.70
C PHE A 404 -21.68 6.92 -19.71
N THR A 405 -21.72 7.77 -18.68
CA THR A 405 -22.68 8.88 -18.64
C THR A 405 -22.45 9.86 -19.79
N GLU A 406 -21.20 10.19 -20.12
CA GLU A 406 -20.89 11.03 -21.29
C GLU A 406 -21.32 10.34 -22.59
N ILE A 407 -20.95 9.07 -22.82
CA ILE A 407 -21.37 8.32 -24.01
C ILE A 407 -22.90 8.25 -24.11
N ALA A 408 -23.61 8.07 -22.99
CA ALA A 408 -25.07 8.04 -22.98
C ALA A 408 -25.69 9.39 -23.37
N ILE A 409 -25.04 10.51 -23.01
CA ILE A 409 -25.51 11.86 -23.35
C ILE A 409 -25.20 12.19 -24.81
N THR A 410 -23.97 11.92 -25.27
CA THR A 410 -23.54 12.20 -26.64
C THR A 410 -24.19 11.25 -27.63
N GLY A 411 -24.33 9.97 -27.26
CA GLY A 411 -24.74 8.89 -28.16
C GLY A 411 -23.67 8.52 -29.18
N ASP A 412 -22.40 8.67 -28.81
CA ASP A 412 -21.24 8.39 -29.65
C ASP A 412 -20.23 7.56 -28.87
N ILE A 413 -20.14 6.26 -29.19
CA ILE A 413 -19.18 5.31 -28.61
C ILE A 413 -17.78 5.42 -29.23
N ASP A 414 -17.64 6.07 -30.39
CA ASP A 414 -16.37 6.21 -31.10
C ASP A 414 -15.55 7.38 -30.53
N ALA A 415 -16.22 8.35 -29.89
CA ALA A 415 -15.57 9.40 -29.13
C ALA A 415 -15.10 8.91 -27.75
N THR A 416 -13.83 9.16 -27.41
CA THR A 416 -13.30 8.87 -26.07
C THR A 416 -13.97 9.79 -25.03
N PRO A 417 -14.61 9.24 -23.99
CA PRO A 417 -15.39 10.04 -23.03
C PRO A 417 -14.50 10.64 -21.92
N PHE A 418 -13.58 11.53 -22.31
CA PHE A 418 -12.62 12.14 -21.39
C PHE A 418 -13.31 12.97 -20.30
N THR A 419 -14.31 13.78 -20.65
CA THR A 419 -14.93 14.73 -19.72
C THR A 419 -15.66 14.00 -18.60
N GLY A 420 -16.51 13.06 -18.97
CA GLY A 420 -17.30 12.22 -18.09
C GLY A 420 -16.41 11.34 -17.25
N ALA A 421 -15.40 10.69 -17.85
CA ALA A 421 -14.44 9.88 -17.11
C ALA A 421 -13.70 10.70 -16.05
N GLY A 422 -13.29 11.93 -16.39
CA GLY A 422 -12.62 12.82 -15.45
C GLY A 422 -13.51 13.25 -14.27
N TYR A 423 -14.71 13.76 -14.54
CA TYR A 423 -15.66 14.12 -13.46
C TYR A 423 -16.06 12.91 -12.63
N GLY A 424 -16.27 11.77 -13.27
CA GLY A 424 -16.60 10.52 -12.62
C GLY A 424 -15.50 10.06 -11.67
N ALA A 425 -14.23 10.08 -12.10
CA ALA A 425 -13.10 9.71 -11.26
C ALA A 425 -12.98 10.60 -10.01
N ALA A 426 -13.09 11.92 -10.18
CA ALA A 426 -13.02 12.87 -9.06
C ALA A 426 -14.17 12.69 -8.06
N LEU A 427 -15.42 12.66 -8.56
CA LEU A 427 -16.60 12.54 -7.70
C LEU A 427 -16.71 11.15 -7.07
N GLY A 428 -16.37 10.10 -7.81
CA GLY A 428 -16.37 8.72 -7.34
C GLY A 428 -15.33 8.50 -6.23
N TRP A 429 -14.10 8.98 -6.43
CA TRP A 429 -13.08 8.96 -5.37
C TRP A 429 -13.54 9.76 -4.15
N LEU A 430 -14.04 10.98 -4.32
CA LEU A 430 -14.47 11.83 -3.21
C LEU A 430 -15.61 11.20 -2.41
N ALA A 431 -16.63 10.66 -3.08
CA ALA A 431 -17.76 10.01 -2.43
C ALA A 431 -17.32 8.74 -1.68
N ALA A 432 -16.47 7.92 -2.29
CA ALA A 432 -15.97 6.71 -1.66
C ALA A 432 -14.99 7.01 -0.50
N ALA A 433 -14.17 8.03 -0.63
CA ALA A 433 -13.29 8.53 0.43
C ALA A 433 -14.12 9.03 1.63
N ALA A 434 -15.17 9.81 1.38
CA ALA A 434 -16.09 10.24 2.42
C ALA A 434 -16.79 9.03 3.08
N ALA A 435 -17.27 8.07 2.30
CA ALA A 435 -17.88 6.85 2.83
C ALA A 435 -16.89 6.01 3.67
N ALA A 436 -15.63 5.93 3.26
CA ALA A 436 -14.57 5.22 3.97
C ALA A 436 -14.29 5.80 5.37
N THR A 437 -14.52 7.11 5.58
CA THR A 437 -14.41 7.71 6.92
C THR A 437 -15.51 7.21 7.88
N GLN A 438 -16.69 6.87 7.33
CA GLN A 438 -17.87 6.49 8.09
C GLN A 438 -17.99 4.99 8.28
N VAL A 439 -17.58 4.20 7.29
CA VAL A 439 -17.81 2.75 7.26
C VAL A 439 -16.50 1.99 7.24
N ARG A 440 -16.34 1.04 8.17
CA ARG A 440 -15.26 0.05 8.12
C ARG A 440 -15.71 -1.14 7.28
N VAL A 441 -15.06 -1.35 6.15
CA VAL A 441 -15.31 -2.50 5.27
C VAL A 441 -14.06 -3.36 5.23
N ALA A 442 -14.23 -4.68 5.14
CA ALA A 442 -13.10 -5.59 4.92
C ALA A 442 -12.58 -5.44 3.47
N PRO A 443 -11.25 -5.45 3.24
CA PRO A 443 -10.64 -5.45 1.91
C PRO A 443 -11.26 -6.44 0.93
N SER A 444 -11.43 -7.69 1.36
CA SER A 444 -11.98 -8.79 0.56
C SER A 444 -13.41 -8.52 0.10
N ARG A 445 -14.22 -7.82 0.91
CA ARG A 445 -15.58 -7.44 0.52
C ARG A 445 -15.55 -6.42 -0.61
N ILE A 446 -14.69 -5.40 -0.54
CA ILE A 446 -14.60 -4.40 -1.62
C ILE A 446 -14.12 -5.04 -2.91
N LEU A 447 -13.10 -5.91 -2.85
CA LEU A 447 -12.64 -6.65 -4.03
C LEU A 447 -13.74 -7.53 -4.64
N ALA A 448 -14.57 -8.17 -3.81
CA ALA A 448 -15.72 -8.93 -4.30
C ALA A 448 -16.76 -8.04 -4.97
N VAL A 449 -17.00 -6.83 -4.44
CA VAL A 449 -17.88 -5.83 -5.05
C VAL A 449 -17.33 -5.36 -6.39
N ASP A 450 -16.04 -5.06 -6.48
CA ASP A 450 -15.38 -4.63 -7.72
C ASP A 450 -15.45 -5.73 -8.79
N LEU A 451 -15.15 -6.96 -8.41
CA LEU A 451 -15.27 -8.12 -9.30
C LEU A 451 -16.72 -8.31 -9.76
N GLY A 452 -17.68 -8.20 -8.84
CA GLY A 452 -19.10 -8.25 -9.15
C GLY A 452 -19.51 -7.15 -10.12
N ALA A 453 -19.01 -5.93 -9.92
CA ALA A 453 -19.27 -4.77 -10.78
C ALA A 453 -18.72 -5.01 -12.19
N VAL A 454 -17.47 -5.48 -12.32
CA VAL A 454 -16.85 -5.78 -13.62
C VAL A 454 -17.61 -6.90 -14.34
N LEU A 455 -17.87 -8.02 -13.66
CA LEU A 455 -18.59 -9.15 -14.25
C LEU A 455 -20.02 -8.77 -14.64
N GLY A 456 -20.71 -8.01 -13.80
CA GLY A 456 -22.04 -7.48 -14.09
C GLY A 456 -22.04 -6.54 -15.29
N GLY A 457 -21.05 -5.65 -15.39
CA GLY A 457 -20.87 -4.76 -16.53
C GLY A 457 -20.62 -5.52 -17.83
N LEU A 458 -19.72 -6.51 -17.81
CA LEU A 458 -19.47 -7.40 -18.96
C LEU A 458 -20.72 -8.18 -19.36
N GLY A 459 -21.48 -8.68 -18.38
CA GLY A 459 -22.76 -9.35 -18.63
C GLY A 459 -23.79 -8.43 -19.29
N GLY A 460 -23.93 -7.20 -18.78
CA GLY A 460 -24.79 -6.17 -19.36
C GLY A 460 -24.38 -5.79 -20.79
N ALA A 461 -23.08 -5.61 -21.02
CA ALA A 461 -22.51 -5.31 -22.34
C ALA A 461 -22.74 -6.45 -23.33
N ALA A 462 -22.62 -7.71 -22.89
CA ALA A 462 -22.88 -8.89 -23.73
C ALA A 462 -24.36 -9.01 -24.10
N LEU A 463 -25.28 -8.79 -23.15
CA LEU A 463 -26.73 -8.87 -23.39
C LEU A 463 -27.23 -7.78 -24.35
N ALA A 464 -26.58 -6.63 -24.38
CA ALA A 464 -26.95 -5.51 -25.25
C ALA A 464 -25.98 -5.31 -26.42
N SER A 465 -25.14 -6.31 -26.74
CA SER A 465 -24.02 -6.13 -27.64
C SER A 465 -24.45 -5.63 -29.03
N PRO A 466 -23.89 -4.51 -29.51
CA PRO A 466 -24.22 -3.96 -30.81
C PRO A 466 -23.54 -4.72 -31.96
N LEU A 467 -22.76 -5.79 -31.69
CA LEU A 467 -22.15 -6.64 -32.71
C LEU A 467 -23.17 -7.39 -33.60
N VAL A 468 -24.47 -7.25 -33.30
CA VAL A 468 -25.58 -7.70 -34.14
C VAL A 468 -25.98 -6.64 -35.19
N PHE A 469 -25.50 -5.40 -35.08
CA PHE A 469 -25.90 -4.28 -35.93
C PHE A 469 -24.71 -3.73 -36.74
N ASP A 470 -24.84 -3.72 -38.08
CA ASP A 470 -23.78 -3.24 -38.99
C ASP A 470 -23.54 -1.71 -38.91
N ALA A 471 -24.45 -0.95 -38.30
CA ALA A 471 -24.32 0.50 -38.04
C ALA A 471 -25.23 0.93 -36.87
N PRO A 472 -24.77 0.81 -35.61
CA PRO A 472 -25.61 1.07 -34.44
C PRO A 472 -26.04 2.53 -34.38
N THR A 473 -27.34 2.76 -34.32
CA THR A 473 -27.95 4.08 -34.12
C THR A 473 -27.56 4.65 -32.75
N PRO A 474 -27.59 5.99 -32.55
CA PRO A 474 -27.32 6.59 -31.24
C PRO A 474 -28.21 6.04 -30.12
N GLY A 475 -29.45 5.64 -30.45
CA GLY A 475 -30.37 5.00 -29.49
C GLY A 475 -29.88 3.63 -29.04
N GLU A 476 -29.40 2.80 -29.97
CA GLU A 476 -28.82 1.48 -29.68
C GLU A 476 -27.52 1.60 -28.88
N GLN A 477 -26.67 2.57 -29.20
CA GLN A 477 -25.46 2.85 -28.44
C GLN A 477 -25.77 3.25 -26.99
N ARG A 478 -26.76 4.14 -26.79
CA ARG A 478 -27.24 4.51 -25.45
C ARG A 478 -27.83 3.32 -24.70
N ALA A 479 -28.58 2.46 -25.39
CA ALA A 479 -29.14 1.25 -24.79
C ALA A 479 -28.03 0.28 -24.34
N TRP A 480 -26.99 0.10 -25.15
CA TRP A 480 -25.82 -0.71 -24.79
C TRP A 480 -25.09 -0.16 -23.56
N VAL A 481 -24.85 1.16 -23.53
CA VAL A 481 -24.23 1.80 -22.36
C VAL A 481 -25.10 1.66 -21.12
N ALA A 482 -26.42 1.88 -21.24
CA ALA A 482 -27.35 1.75 -20.12
C ALA A 482 -27.40 0.32 -19.59
N ALA A 483 -27.38 -0.69 -20.46
CA ALA A 483 -27.32 -2.09 -20.07
C ALA A 483 -26.00 -2.43 -19.38
N THR A 484 -24.87 -1.91 -19.88
CA THR A 484 -23.54 -2.10 -19.27
C THR A 484 -23.47 -1.46 -17.88
N ALA A 485 -23.88 -0.20 -17.75
CA ALA A 485 -23.91 0.51 -16.47
C ALA A 485 -24.89 -0.13 -15.48
N GLY A 486 -26.07 -0.54 -15.95
CA GLY A 486 -27.07 -1.26 -15.14
C GLY A 486 -26.54 -2.61 -14.65
N GLY A 487 -25.89 -3.37 -15.54
CA GLY A 487 -25.22 -4.62 -15.20
C GLY A 487 -24.12 -4.42 -14.14
N LEU A 488 -23.31 -3.37 -14.28
CA LEU A 488 -22.27 -3.02 -13.30
C LEU A 488 -22.86 -2.75 -11.91
N VAL A 489 -23.88 -1.90 -11.83
CA VAL A 489 -24.56 -1.57 -10.55
C VAL A 489 -25.21 -2.82 -9.94
N LEU A 490 -25.87 -3.63 -10.76
CA LEU A 490 -26.53 -4.85 -10.30
C LEU A 490 -25.52 -5.89 -9.80
N GLY A 491 -24.41 -6.09 -10.52
CA GLY A 491 -23.33 -6.99 -10.12
C GLY A 491 -22.66 -6.55 -8.82
N ALA A 492 -22.37 -5.26 -8.67
CA ALA A 492 -21.85 -4.69 -7.43
C ALA A 492 -22.82 -4.90 -6.25
N GLY A 493 -24.12 -4.64 -6.47
CA GLY A 493 -25.17 -4.81 -5.46
C GLY A 493 -25.36 -6.26 -5.02
N LEU A 494 -25.32 -7.20 -5.97
CA LEU A 494 -25.41 -8.63 -5.67
C LEU A 494 -24.18 -9.11 -4.89
N ALA A 495 -22.97 -8.73 -5.32
CA ALA A 495 -21.74 -9.08 -4.61
C ALA A 495 -21.73 -8.49 -3.18
N TRP A 496 -22.18 -7.25 -3.01
CA TRP A 496 -22.35 -6.65 -1.69
C TRP A 496 -23.34 -7.42 -0.81
N PHE A 497 -24.48 -7.84 -1.37
CA PHE A 497 -25.48 -8.60 -0.65
C PHE A 497 -24.97 -9.99 -0.23
N LEU A 498 -24.30 -10.70 -1.14
CA LEU A 498 -23.76 -12.05 -0.89
C LEU A 498 -22.61 -12.06 0.12
N THR A 499 -21.85 -10.98 0.20
CA THR A 499 -20.73 -10.85 1.15
C THR A 499 -21.14 -10.24 2.48
N ARG A 500 -22.41 -9.86 2.67
CA ARG A 500 -22.92 -9.46 4.00
C ARG A 500 -22.88 -10.65 4.94
N ALA A 501 -21.98 -10.61 5.92
CA ALA A 501 -21.98 -11.56 7.02
C ALA A 501 -23.38 -11.51 7.69
N PRO A 502 -24.07 -12.65 7.85
CA PRO A 502 -25.37 -12.67 8.50
C PRO A 502 -25.19 -12.14 9.93
N SER A 503 -25.65 -10.93 10.19
CA SER A 503 -25.34 -10.17 11.41
C SER A 503 -26.13 -10.65 12.64
N GLY A 504 -26.45 -11.94 12.74
CA GLY A 504 -27.41 -12.40 13.74
C GLY A 504 -27.54 -13.92 13.96
N ARG A 505 -26.53 -14.74 13.66
CA ARG A 505 -26.50 -16.12 14.19
C ARG A 505 -25.41 -16.27 15.24
N THR A 506 -25.55 -15.52 16.32
CA THR A 506 -25.15 -15.99 17.64
C THR A 506 -26.09 -17.12 18.05
N SER A 507 -25.77 -18.35 17.66
CA SER A 507 -26.35 -19.54 18.29
C SER A 507 -25.27 -20.59 18.39
N ALA A 508 -24.85 -20.80 19.64
CA ALA A 508 -23.84 -21.73 20.11
C ALA A 508 -24.29 -23.20 20.00
N ALA A 509 -24.82 -23.62 18.86
CA ALA A 509 -25.23 -24.99 18.65
C ALA A 509 -24.72 -25.49 17.30
N ASP A 510 -23.66 -26.28 17.37
CA ASP A 510 -23.37 -27.39 16.45
C ASP A 510 -23.29 -27.01 14.96
N ILE A 511 -22.28 -26.21 14.61
CA ILE A 511 -21.88 -26.04 13.20
C ILE A 511 -20.79 -27.07 12.93
N THR A 512 -21.19 -28.22 12.41
CA THR A 512 -20.32 -29.07 11.60
C THR A 512 -19.64 -28.17 10.57
N ASP A 513 -18.31 -28.07 10.66
CA ASP A 513 -17.49 -27.30 9.73
C ASP A 513 -17.94 -27.61 8.28
N PRO A 514 -18.30 -26.60 7.47
CA PRO A 514 -18.59 -26.83 6.07
C PRO A 514 -17.36 -27.48 5.44
N PRO A 515 -17.55 -28.51 4.60
CA PRO A 515 -16.44 -29.31 4.11
C PRO A 515 -15.48 -28.42 3.31
N SER A 516 -14.17 -28.66 3.51
CA SER A 516 -13.06 -27.77 3.11
C SER A 516 -13.04 -27.37 1.64
N TRP A 517 -13.72 -28.11 0.76
CA TRP A 517 -13.86 -27.81 -0.66
C TRP A 517 -14.78 -26.61 -0.97
N TRP A 518 -15.56 -26.10 0.00
CA TRP A 518 -16.40 -24.90 -0.16
C TRP A 518 -15.74 -23.59 0.29
N ARG A 519 -14.50 -23.60 0.79
CA ARG A 519 -13.80 -22.36 1.13
C ARG A 519 -13.39 -21.68 -0.18
N PRO A 520 -14.00 -20.55 -0.59
CA PRO A 520 -13.60 -19.87 -1.81
C PRO A 520 -12.15 -19.45 -1.65
N ALA A 521 -11.27 -19.95 -2.53
CA ALA A 521 -9.89 -19.55 -2.59
C ALA A 521 -9.84 -18.04 -2.82
N LEU A 522 -9.41 -17.29 -1.81
CA LEU A 522 -9.24 -15.86 -1.95
C LEU A 522 -7.94 -15.63 -2.73
N PRO A 523 -7.95 -14.77 -3.77
CA PRO A 523 -6.72 -14.36 -4.42
C PRO A 523 -5.86 -13.64 -3.38
N MET A 524 -4.70 -14.20 -3.07
CA MET A 524 -3.70 -13.53 -2.25
C MET A 524 -2.63 -12.97 -3.17
N ILE A 525 -2.40 -11.66 -3.08
CA ILE A 525 -1.25 -11.01 -3.70
C ILE A 525 -0.11 -11.12 -2.70
N GLY A 526 0.96 -11.84 -3.07
CA GLY A 526 2.06 -12.09 -2.15
C GLY A 526 3.24 -12.77 -2.82
N LEU A 527 4.17 -13.24 -2.00
CA LEU A 527 5.26 -14.10 -2.45
C LEU A 527 4.64 -15.43 -2.92
N VAL A 528 4.65 -15.70 -4.22
CA VAL A 528 4.11 -16.94 -4.82
C VAL A 528 5.19 -18.02 -4.92
N GLY A 529 6.46 -17.64 -4.84
CA GLY A 529 7.56 -18.59 -4.75
C GLY A 529 8.91 -17.89 -4.68
N GLU A 530 9.97 -18.68 -4.86
CA GLU A 530 11.33 -18.20 -5.06
C GLU A 530 11.81 -18.65 -6.43
N SER A 531 12.32 -17.71 -7.23
CA SER A 531 13.06 -18.04 -8.45
C SER A 531 14.50 -18.38 -8.06
N VAL A 532 14.90 -19.63 -8.26
CA VAL A 532 16.27 -20.10 -8.02
C VAL A 532 17.01 -20.19 -9.35
N ILE A 533 18.02 -19.34 -9.55
CA ILE A 533 18.95 -19.42 -10.70
C ILE A 533 20.35 -19.65 -10.14
N GLY A 534 20.80 -20.90 -10.19
CA GLY A 534 22.06 -21.33 -9.59
C GLY A 534 22.05 -21.16 -8.07
N ARG A 535 22.99 -20.37 -7.52
CA ARG A 535 23.05 -20.05 -6.08
C ARG A 535 22.24 -18.81 -5.67
N ARG A 536 21.58 -18.12 -6.61
CA ARG A 536 20.81 -16.90 -6.32
C ARG A 536 19.33 -17.26 -6.15
N ARG A 537 18.74 -16.80 -5.06
CA ARG A 537 17.30 -16.89 -4.77
C ARG A 537 16.71 -15.50 -4.84
N ALA A 538 15.65 -15.33 -5.63
CA ALA A 538 14.90 -14.08 -5.71
C ALA A 538 13.43 -14.35 -5.41
N PRO A 539 12.78 -13.55 -4.54
CA PRO A 539 11.35 -13.69 -4.27
C PRO A 539 10.53 -13.43 -5.55
N ALA A 540 9.67 -14.38 -5.91
CA ALA A 540 8.71 -14.23 -7.00
C ALA A 540 7.37 -13.77 -6.41
N PHE A 541 6.96 -12.55 -6.74
CA PHE A 541 5.67 -11.99 -6.35
C PHE A 541 4.64 -12.25 -7.45
N GLY A 542 3.41 -12.55 -7.05
CA GLY A 542 2.33 -12.87 -7.98
C GLY A 542 0.98 -13.02 -7.29
N LEU A 543 -0.02 -13.39 -8.07
CA LEU A 543 -1.34 -13.77 -7.60
C LEU A 543 -1.35 -15.29 -7.34
N ASN A 544 -1.59 -15.71 -6.10
CA ASN A 544 -1.81 -17.12 -5.76
C ASN A 544 -3.26 -17.33 -5.30
N TRP A 545 -3.82 -18.50 -5.58
CA TRP A 545 -5.13 -18.93 -5.11
C TRP A 545 -4.92 -19.94 -3.99
N SER A 546 -5.29 -19.57 -2.75
CA SER A 546 -5.17 -20.50 -1.63
C SER A 546 -6.30 -21.54 -1.67
N GLY A 547 -6.04 -22.69 -2.27
CA GLY A 547 -6.95 -23.84 -2.27
C GLY A 547 -6.29 -25.02 -2.96
N ALA A 548 -5.77 -25.96 -2.15
CA ALA A 548 -5.23 -27.28 -2.48
C ALA A 548 -4.69 -27.50 -3.91
N LEU A 549 -3.36 -27.67 -4.02
CA LEU A 549 -2.79 -28.65 -4.94
C LEU A 549 -2.42 -29.91 -4.15
#